data_AF-A0A7R9WL65-F1
#
_entry.id   AF-A0A7R9WL65-F1
#
_cell.length_a   1.000
_cell.length_b   1.000
_cell.length_c   1.000
_cell.angle_alpha   90.00
_cell.angle_beta   90.00
_cell.angle_gamma   90.00
#
_symmetry.space_group_name_H-M   'P 1'
#
loop_
_entity.id
_entity.type
_entity.pdbx_description
1 polymer ?
#
loop_
_entity_poly.entity_id
_entity_poly.type
_entity_poly.pdbx_seq_one_letter_code
_entity_poly.pdbx_strand_id
1 'polypeptide(L)'
;GGNSSGLVLNNYSTQDFGATLVRLVTVVSLVGSYPIFVRGIKSALFELQGLGGDDVSEKRNKNTTLLLVLAITAVSLVLENAGFMVGFTGATMGSAIIYIFPPVLYLKSTSRRIASGQLTETTSVKLERAFCKFLVVLGGIVGVLGGTVSILDSFFPGVL
;
A
#
# COMPACT_ATOMS: atom_id res chain seq x y z
N GLY A 1 -9.30 15.68 -20.95
CA GLY A 1 -9.19 14.25 -21.30
C GLY A 1 -9.61 13.40 -20.12
N GLY A 2 -10.91 13.33 -19.82
CA GLY A 2 -11.45 12.69 -18.62
C GLY A 2 -12.21 11.38 -18.89
N ASN A 3 -12.04 10.78 -20.07
CA ASN A 3 -12.73 9.52 -20.44
C ASN A 3 -11.74 8.36 -20.68
N SER A 4 -10.52 8.48 -20.15
CA SER A 4 -9.53 7.41 -20.23
C SER A 4 -9.70 6.45 -19.06
N SER A 5 -9.99 5.19 -19.35
CA SER A 5 -10.00 4.12 -18.36
C SER A 5 -8.65 4.05 -17.64
N GLY A 6 -8.69 3.85 -16.32
CA GLY A 6 -7.50 3.81 -15.45
C GLY A 6 -6.47 2.74 -15.85
N LEU A 7 -6.92 1.69 -16.54
CA LEU A 7 -6.02 0.81 -17.29
C LEU A 7 -5.86 1.34 -18.72
N VAL A 8 -4.65 1.78 -19.08
CA VAL A 8 -4.32 2.34 -20.41
C VAL A 8 -4.74 1.40 -21.55
N LEU A 9 -4.56 0.09 -21.35
CA LEU A 9 -4.91 -0.96 -22.32
C LEU A 9 -6.41 -1.08 -22.61
N ASN A 10 -7.27 -0.60 -21.73
CA ASN A 10 -8.72 -0.61 -21.92
C ASN A 10 -9.20 0.53 -22.85
N ASN A 11 -8.33 1.51 -23.14
CA ASN A 11 -8.61 2.60 -24.08
C ASN A 11 -8.31 2.21 -25.55
N TYR A 12 -7.71 1.04 -25.78
CA TYR A 12 -7.41 0.50 -27.11
C TYR A 12 -8.45 -0.55 -27.53
N SER A 13 -8.77 -0.58 -28.82
CA SER A 13 -9.69 -1.56 -29.42
C SER A 13 -9.21 -2.99 -29.16
N THR A 14 -10.15 -3.91 -28.95
CA THR A 14 -9.88 -5.35 -28.85
C THR A 14 -9.36 -5.97 -30.15
N GLN A 15 -9.49 -5.26 -31.27
CA GLN A 15 -8.99 -5.69 -32.59
C GLN A 15 -7.54 -5.27 -32.85
N ASP A 16 -6.95 -4.46 -31.97
CA ASP A 16 -5.54 -4.07 -32.10
C ASP A 16 -4.65 -5.24 -31.65
N PHE A 17 -3.88 -5.79 -32.59
CA PHE A 17 -2.95 -6.89 -32.35
C PHE A 17 -1.87 -6.50 -31.33
N GLY A 18 -1.38 -5.26 -31.36
CA GLY A 18 -0.37 -4.76 -30.43
C GLY A 18 -0.92 -4.69 -29.01
N ALA A 19 -2.12 -4.13 -28.84
CA ALA A 19 -2.77 -4.06 -27.53
C ALA A 19 -3.09 -5.46 -26.97
N THR A 20 -3.48 -6.40 -27.83
CA THR A 20 -3.75 -7.80 -27.43
C THR A 20 -2.48 -8.52 -26.97
N LEU A 21 -1.36 -8.33 -27.66
CA LEU A 21 -0.07 -8.89 -27.25
C LEU A 21 0.38 -8.34 -25.90
N VAL A 22 0.27 -7.02 -25.69
CA VAL A 22 0.63 -6.41 -24.39
C VAL A 22 -0.28 -6.93 -23.27
N ARG A 23 -1.60 -7.08 -23.52
CA ARG A 23 -2.51 -7.72 -22.53
C ARG A 23 -2.04 -9.12 -22.14
N LEU A 24 -1.64 -9.95 -23.10
CA LEU A 24 -1.12 -11.30 -22.82
C LEU A 24 0.17 -11.25 -21.98
N VAL A 25 1.12 -10.40 -22.34
CA VAL A 25 2.37 -10.25 -21.59
C VAL A 25 2.11 -9.77 -20.16
N THR A 26 1.18 -8.82 -19.97
CA THR A 26 0.77 -8.36 -18.63
C THR A 26 0.14 -9.50 -17.82
N VAL A 27 -0.72 -10.33 -18.42
CA VAL A 27 -1.32 -11.48 -17.74
C VAL A 27 -0.25 -12.48 -17.30
N VAL A 28 0.71 -12.81 -18.18
CA VAL A 28 1.83 -13.72 -17.85
C VAL A 28 2.65 -13.17 -16.68
N SER A 29 2.96 -11.87 -16.70
CA SER A 29 3.68 -11.21 -15.61
C SER A 29 2.91 -11.27 -14.29
N LEU A 30 1.61 -10.96 -14.29
CA LEU A 30 0.77 -10.99 -13.09
C LEU A 30 0.65 -12.40 -12.49
N VAL A 31 0.49 -13.43 -13.33
CA VAL A 31 0.44 -14.84 -12.88
C VAL A 31 1.75 -15.23 -12.18
N GLY A 32 2.90 -14.78 -12.69
CA GLY A 32 4.20 -15.02 -12.07
C GLY A 32 4.41 -14.26 -10.76
N SER A 33 3.92 -13.02 -10.66
CA SER A 33 4.08 -12.20 -9.46
C SER A 33 3.13 -12.57 -8.32
N TYR A 34 1.92 -13.04 -8.64
CA TYR A 34 0.91 -13.41 -7.64
C TYR A 34 1.42 -14.35 -6.52
N PRO A 35 2.05 -15.50 -6.80
CA PRO A 35 2.53 -16.40 -5.75
C PRO A 35 3.60 -15.77 -4.85
N ILE A 36 4.42 -14.85 -5.39
CA ILE A 36 5.46 -14.15 -4.63
C ILE A 36 4.82 -13.21 -3.61
N PHE A 37 3.82 -12.42 -4.03
CA PHE A 37 3.10 -11.51 -3.13
C PHE A 37 2.33 -12.24 -2.04
N VAL A 38 1.61 -13.32 -2.39
CA VAL A 38 0.86 -14.12 -1.41
C VAL A 38 1.79 -14.74 -0.36
N ARG A 39 2.98 -15.21 -0.76
CA ARG A 39 3.99 -15.71 0.18
C ARG A 39 4.50 -14.60 1.11
N GLY A 40 4.80 -13.41 0.56
CA GLY A 40 5.28 -12.27 1.35
C GLY A 40 4.28 -11.82 2.41
N ILE A 41 3.01 -11.61 2.03
CA ILE A 41 1.95 -11.20 2.97
C ILE A 41 1.76 -12.26 4.06
N LYS A 42 1.77 -13.53 3.68
CA LYS A 42 1.61 -14.63 4.63
C LYS A 42 2.76 -14.69 5.64
N SER A 43 4.01 -14.50 5.20
CA SER A 43 5.17 -14.42 6.11
C SER A 43 5.00 -13.28 7.11
N ALA A 44 4.65 -12.09 6.63
CA ALA A 44 4.42 -10.92 7.47
C ALA A 44 3.29 -11.13 8.49
N LEU A 45 2.20 -11.81 8.10
CA LEU A 45 1.11 -12.16 9.01
C LEU A 45 1.52 -13.14 10.10
N PHE A 46 2.31 -14.17 9.75
CA PHE A 46 2.79 -15.14 10.75
C PHE A 46 3.82 -14.52 11.70
N GLU A 47 4.70 -13.67 11.20
CA GLU A 47 5.62 -12.87 12.02
C GLU A 47 4.87 -11.93 12.97
N LEU A 48 3.81 -11.27 12.50
CA LEU A 48 2.97 -10.41 13.35
C LEU A 48 2.25 -11.19 14.47
N GLN A 49 1.89 -12.45 14.20
CA GLN A 49 1.28 -13.35 15.18
C GLN A 49 2.31 -14.01 16.12
N GLY A 50 3.60 -13.67 16.01
CA GLY A 50 4.67 -14.21 16.86
C GLY A 50 4.99 -15.67 16.60
N LEU A 51 4.52 -16.22 15.48
CA LEU A 51 4.76 -17.61 15.07
C LEU A 51 5.95 -17.62 14.12
N GLY A 52 7.09 -18.12 14.60
CA GLY A 52 8.27 -18.36 13.77
C GLY A 52 7.92 -19.28 12.59
N GLY A 53 8.48 -18.97 11.42
CA GLY A 53 8.03 -19.47 10.11
C GLY A 53 7.97 -20.99 9.90
N ASP A 54 8.49 -21.80 10.82
CA ASP A 54 8.56 -23.27 10.70
C ASP A 54 7.51 -24.04 11.51
N ASP A 55 6.85 -23.45 12.52
CA ASP A 55 5.83 -24.12 13.36
C ASP A 55 4.39 -23.85 12.92
N VAL A 56 4.18 -23.60 11.62
CA VAL A 56 2.86 -23.31 11.09
C VAL A 56 2.21 -24.60 10.57
N SER A 57 1.26 -25.13 11.35
CA SER A 57 0.40 -26.25 10.94
C SER A 57 -0.08 -26.10 9.48
N GLU A 58 0.08 -27.17 8.69
CA GLU A 58 -0.31 -27.24 7.27
C GLU A 58 -1.75 -26.78 7.04
N LYS A 59 -2.65 -27.06 8.00
CA LYS A 59 -4.05 -26.62 7.97
C LYS A 59 -4.18 -25.10 8.07
N ARG A 60 -3.40 -24.44 8.93
CA ARG A 60 -3.42 -22.98 9.09
C ARG A 60 -2.83 -22.30 7.86
N ASN A 61 -1.77 -22.87 7.28
CA ASN A 61 -1.16 -22.37 6.04
C ASN A 61 -2.13 -22.41 4.84
N LYS A 62 -2.83 -23.54 4.65
CA LYS A 62 -3.86 -23.70 3.62
C LYS A 62 -5.04 -22.75 3.85
N ASN A 63 -5.51 -22.63 5.10
CA ASN A 63 -6.62 -21.74 5.44
C ASN A 63 -6.27 -20.26 5.22
N THR A 64 -5.10 -19.80 5.64
CA THR A 64 -4.66 -18.41 5.42
C THR A 64 -4.51 -18.09 3.94
N THR A 65 -3.97 -19.04 3.14
CA THR A 65 -3.85 -18.85 1.69
C THR A 65 -5.21 -18.78 1.03
N LEU A 66 -6.13 -19.69 1.37
CA LEU A 66 -7.51 -19.69 0.85
C LEU A 66 -8.23 -18.38 1.21
N LEU A 67 -8.12 -17.94 2.45
CA LEU A 67 -8.73 -16.70 2.92
C LEU A 67 -8.18 -15.49 2.18
N LEU A 68 -6.87 -15.43 1.95
CA LEU A 68 -6.23 -14.32 1.24
C LEU A 68 -6.65 -14.29 -0.23
N VAL A 69 -6.74 -15.43 -0.90
CA VAL A 69 -7.25 -15.51 -2.28
C VAL A 69 -8.72 -15.10 -2.33
N LEU A 70 -9.57 -15.64 -1.43
CA LEU A 70 -10.99 -15.28 -1.35
C LEU A 70 -11.19 -13.78 -1.09
N ALA A 71 -10.40 -13.20 -0.20
CA ALA A 71 -10.47 -11.76 0.10
C ALA A 71 -10.13 -10.92 -1.13
N ILE A 72 -9.06 -11.25 -1.85
CA ILE A 72 -8.70 -10.56 -3.10
C ILE A 72 -9.81 -10.71 -4.12
N THR A 73 -10.35 -11.93 -4.32
CA THR A 73 -11.45 -12.17 -5.25
C THR A 73 -12.71 -11.39 -4.87
N ALA A 74 -13.07 -11.34 -3.59
CA ALA A 74 -14.21 -10.57 -3.10
C ALA A 74 -14.02 -9.06 -3.35
N VAL A 75 -12.82 -8.53 -3.12
CA VAL A 75 -12.50 -7.13 -3.41
C VAL A 75 -12.58 -6.85 -4.91
N SER A 76 -12.09 -7.75 -5.75
CA SER A 76 -12.20 -7.61 -7.21
C SER A 76 -13.63 -7.63 -7.73
N LEU A 77 -14.57 -8.27 -7.03
CA LEU A 77 -16.00 -8.26 -7.40
C LEU A 77 -16.68 -6.94 -7.04
N VAL A 78 -16.18 -6.20 -6.05
CA VAL A 78 -16.74 -4.93 -5.61
C VAL A 78 -16.08 -3.74 -6.30
N LEU A 79 -14.78 -3.84 -6.60
CA LEU A 79 -13.96 -2.78 -7.18
C LEU A 79 -13.44 -3.17 -8.57
N GLU A 80 -14.24 -2.90 -9.61
CA GLU A 80 -13.84 -3.15 -11.00
C GLU A 80 -12.86 -2.09 -11.55
N ASN A 81 -12.81 -0.91 -10.92
CA ASN A 81 -11.96 0.20 -11.34
C ASN A 81 -10.52 0.03 -10.84
N ALA A 82 -9.65 -0.53 -11.69
CA ALA A 82 -8.22 -0.66 -11.37
C ALA A 82 -7.53 0.68 -11.07
N GLY A 83 -7.93 1.76 -11.76
CA GLY A 83 -7.39 3.11 -11.52
C GLY A 83 -7.68 3.62 -10.10
N PHE A 84 -8.91 3.43 -9.62
CA PHE A 84 -9.30 3.74 -8.25
C PHE A 84 -8.44 2.99 -7.24
N MET A 85 -8.31 1.68 -7.41
CA MET A 85 -7.57 0.82 -6.47
C MET A 85 -6.10 1.24 -6.39
N VAL A 86 -5.47 1.53 -7.52
CA VAL A 86 -4.07 2.00 -7.57
C VAL A 86 -3.93 3.39 -6.96
N GLY A 87 -4.84 4.32 -7.26
CA GLY A 87 -4.84 5.68 -6.67
C GLY A 87 -5.02 5.66 -5.15
N PHE A 88 -6.00 4.91 -4.67
CA PHE A 88 -6.32 4.80 -3.25
C PHE A 88 -5.18 4.11 -2.46
N THR A 89 -4.71 2.95 -2.93
CA THR A 89 -3.60 2.24 -2.27
C THR A 89 -2.30 3.04 -2.33
N GLY A 90 -2.01 3.70 -3.46
CA GLY A 90 -0.86 4.57 -3.62
C GLY A 90 -0.89 5.78 -2.68
N ALA A 91 -2.03 6.45 -2.56
CA ALA A 91 -2.18 7.59 -1.65
C ALA A 91 -2.06 7.17 -0.18
N THR A 92 -2.72 6.08 0.22
CA THR A 92 -2.75 5.63 1.62
C THR A 92 -1.44 4.96 2.05
N MET A 93 -0.93 4.00 1.29
CA MET A 93 0.33 3.31 1.63
C MET A 93 1.55 4.19 1.33
N GLY A 94 1.51 4.98 0.27
CA GLY A 94 2.58 5.92 -0.06
C GLY A 94 2.75 6.99 1.02
N SER A 95 1.64 7.56 1.51
CA SER A 95 1.71 8.52 2.62
C SER A 95 2.24 7.89 3.91
N ALA A 96 1.81 6.66 4.23
CA ALA A 96 2.29 5.93 5.39
C ALA A 96 3.79 5.63 5.32
N ILE A 97 4.28 5.09 4.20
CA ILE A 97 5.67 4.64 4.07
C ILE A 97 6.64 5.80 3.89
N ILE A 98 6.28 6.83 3.13
CA ILE A 98 7.19 7.94 2.81
C ILE A 98 7.20 8.98 3.93
N TYR A 99 6.02 9.35 4.45
CA TYR A 99 5.90 10.49 5.36
C TYR A 99 5.69 10.12 6.84
N ILE A 100 5.17 8.92 7.16
CA ILE A 100 4.82 8.57 8.54
C ILE A 100 5.87 7.63 9.17
N PHE A 101 6.23 6.53 8.52
CA PHE A 101 7.11 5.52 9.15
C PHE A 101 8.53 6.02 9.47
N PRO A 102 9.27 6.69 8.57
CA PRO A 102 10.64 7.12 8.87
C PRO A 102 10.69 8.15 10.03
N PRO A 103 9.83 9.19 10.04
CA PRO A 103 9.80 10.14 11.15
C PRO A 103 9.37 9.51 12.49
N VAL A 104 8.39 8.59 12.50
CA VAL A 104 7.98 7.90 13.73
C VAL A 104 9.10 7.01 14.27
N LEU A 105 9.81 6.30 13.38
CA LEU A 105 10.95 5.48 13.77
C LEU A 105 12.07 6.34 14.37
N TYR A 106 12.37 7.49 13.75
CA TYR A 106 13.35 8.45 14.26
C TYR A 106 12.93 8.99 15.64
N LEU A 107 11.68 9.45 15.78
CA LEU A 107 11.13 9.95 17.04
C LEU A 107 11.24 8.92 18.17
N LYS A 108 10.86 7.66 17.91
CA LYS A 108 10.91 6.58 18.90
C LYS A 108 12.34 6.13 19.24
N SER A 109 13.23 6.13 18.26
CA SER A 109 14.66 5.83 18.44
C SER A 109 15.35 6.90 19.28
N THR A 110 15.17 8.17 18.92
CA THR A 110 15.74 9.33 19.62
C THR A 110 15.16 9.48 21.03
N SER A 111 13.86 9.21 21.24
CA SER A 111 13.28 9.15 22.59
C SER A 111 13.86 8.05 23.47
N ARG A 112 14.16 6.87 22.91
CA ARG A 112 14.86 5.83 23.68
C ARG A 112 16.29 6.23 24.04
N ARG A 113 17.03 6.81 23.10
CA ARG A 113 18.44 7.20 23.34
C ARG A 113 18.61 8.37 24.32
N ILE A 114 17.65 9.29 24.36
CA ILE A 114 17.61 10.36 25.38
C ILE A 114 17.26 9.78 26.75
N ALA A 115 16.28 8.87 26.83
CA ALA A 115 15.91 8.20 28.08
C ALA A 115 17.05 7.33 28.65
N SER A 116 17.90 6.75 27.79
CA SER A 116 19.09 5.99 28.19
C SER A 116 20.33 6.87 28.46
N GLY A 117 20.21 8.19 28.46
CA GLY A 117 21.29 9.12 28.77
C GLY A 117 22.42 9.21 27.74
N GLN A 118 22.26 8.60 26.56
CA GLN A 118 23.28 8.62 25.49
C GLN A 118 23.23 9.89 24.63
N LEU A 119 22.15 10.67 24.72
CA LEU A 119 21.94 11.89 23.96
C LEU A 119 21.52 13.02 24.90
N THR A 120 22.27 14.11 24.91
CA THR A 120 21.91 15.35 25.58
C THR A 120 20.85 16.10 24.75
N GLU A 121 19.83 16.65 25.40
CA GLU A 121 18.78 17.43 24.73
C GLU A 121 19.34 18.77 24.23
N THR A 122 20.02 18.76 23.09
CA THR A 122 20.43 19.97 22.37
C THR A 122 19.22 20.60 21.66
N THR A 123 19.23 21.93 21.49
CA THR A 123 18.19 22.69 20.78
C THR A 123 17.93 22.17 19.36
N SER A 124 18.96 21.71 18.65
CA SER A 124 18.84 21.07 17.33
C SER A 124 17.98 19.80 17.36
N VAL A 125 18.12 18.96 18.39
CA VAL A 125 17.36 17.70 18.54
C VAL A 125 15.88 17.97 18.82
N LYS A 126 15.57 19.04 19.56
CA LYS A 126 14.18 19.50 19.78
C LYS A 126 13.53 20.00 18.49
N LEU A 127 14.28 20.77 17.69
CA LEU A 127 13.81 21.27 16.40
C LEU A 127 13.57 20.12 15.41
N GLU A 128 14.49 19.17 15.31
CA GLU A 128 14.35 17.98 14.46
C GLU A 128 13.14 17.14 14.86
N ARG A 129 12.89 16.95 16.17
CA ARG A 129 11.69 16.26 16.64
C ARG A 129 10.41 17.00 16.28
N ALA A 130 10.40 18.33 16.38
CA ALA A 130 9.25 19.13 16.00
C ALA A 130 8.97 19.01 14.50
N PHE A 131 10.02 19.05 13.67
CA PHE A 131 9.92 18.87 12.23
C PHE A 131 9.45 17.46 11.85
N CYS A 132 9.95 16.41 12.50
CA CYS A 132 9.46 15.05 12.31
C CYS A 132 7.98 14.90 12.70
N LYS A 133 7.54 15.50 13.81
CA LYS A 133 6.12 15.50 14.19
C LYS A 133 5.27 16.24 13.16
N PHE A 134 5.76 17.36 12.63
CA PHE A 134 5.09 18.09 11.55
C PHE A 134 4.96 17.23 10.29
N LEU A 135 6.03 16.54 9.87
CA LEU A 135 5.99 15.64 8.72
C LEU A 135 4.98 14.50 8.88
N VAL A 136 4.83 13.93 10.08
CA VAL A 136 3.82 12.89 10.35
C VAL A 136 2.41 13.46 10.19
N VAL A 137 2.14 14.65 10.73
CA VAL A 137 0.82 15.31 10.61
C VAL A 137 0.54 15.64 9.15
N LEU A 138 1.51 16.21 8.44
CA LEU A 138 1.40 16.52 7.01
C LEU A 138 1.16 15.25 6.19
N GLY A 139 1.90 14.17 6.47
CA GLY A 139 1.71 12.87 5.85
C GLY A 139 0.30 12.31 6.06
N GLY A 140 -0.24 12.45 7.28
CA GLY A 140 -1.63 12.09 7.58
C GLY A 140 -2.64 12.91 6.77
N ILE A 141 -2.46 14.23 6.68
CA ILE A 141 -3.33 15.11 5.88
C ILE A 141 -3.27 14.72 4.40
N VAL A 142 -2.06 14.54 3.84
CA VAL A 142 -1.88 14.15 2.44
C VAL A 142 -2.49 12.77 2.16
N GLY A 143 -2.36 11.82 3.09
CA GLY A 143 -2.98 10.50 2.98
C GLY A 143 -4.51 10.57 2.97
N VAL A 144 -5.11 11.36 3.86
CA VAL A 144 -6.56 11.56 3.91
C VAL A 144 -7.05 12.28 2.65
N LEU A 145 -6.40 13.38 2.26
CA LEU A 145 -6.76 14.12 1.05
C LEU A 145 -6.63 13.25 -0.20
N GLY A 146 -5.51 12.55 -0.37
CA GLY A 146 -5.32 11.65 -1.51
C GLY A 146 -6.33 10.50 -1.54
N GLY A 147 -6.69 9.94 -0.39
CA GLY A 147 -7.75 8.94 -0.27
C GLY A 147 -9.11 9.51 -0.65
N THR A 148 -9.48 10.68 -0.14
CA THR A 148 -10.76 11.34 -0.45
C THR A 148 -10.87 11.72 -1.91
N VAL A 149 -9.81 12.26 -2.52
CA VAL A 149 -9.78 12.59 -3.95
C VAL A 149 -9.95 11.33 -4.80
N SER A 150 -9.27 10.23 -4.43
CA SER A 150 -9.42 8.95 -5.14
C SER A 150 -10.87 8.43 -5.10
N ILE A 151 -11.55 8.58 -3.94
CA ILE A 151 -12.96 8.17 -3.78
C ILE A 151 -13.89 9.10 -4.57
N LEU A 152 -13.68 10.42 -4.49
CA LEU A 152 -14.52 11.41 -5.19
C LEU A 152 -14.42 11.25 -6.71
N ASP A 153 -13.22 11.06 -7.24
CA ASP A 153 -13.00 10.82 -8.67
C ASP A 153 -13.72 9.55 -9.16
N SER A 154 -13.77 8.51 -8.31
CA SER A 154 -14.35 7.21 -8.70
C SER A 154 -15.86 7.11 -8.53
N PHE A 155 -16.45 7.83 -7.57
CA PHE A 155 -17.88 7.74 -7.27
C PHE A 155 -18.69 8.99 -7.64
N PHE A 156 -18.04 10.16 -7.78
CA PHE A 156 -18.70 11.43 -8.11
C PHE A 156 -17.89 12.24 -9.16
N PRO A 157 -17.75 11.73 -10.39
CA PRO A 157 -16.95 12.36 -11.46
C PRO A 157 -17.51 13.71 -11.97
N GLY A 158 -18.55 14.27 -11.34
CA GLY A 158 -19.14 15.57 -11.69
C GLY A 158 -18.87 16.69 -10.67
N VAL A 159 -18.12 16.42 -9.59
CA VAL A 159 -17.80 17.40 -8.53
C VAL A 159 -16.38 17.98 -8.70
N LEU A 160 -15.57 17.41 -9.60
CA LEU A 160 -14.20 17.80 -9.93
C LEU A 160 -14.03 18.00 -11.43
#